data_AF-A0A961MSM2-F1
#
_entry.id   AF-A0A961MSM2-F1
#
_cell.length_a   1.000
_cell.length_b   1.000
_cell.length_c   1.000
_cell.angle_alpha   90.00
_cell.angle_beta   90.00
_cell.angle_gamma   90.00
#
_symmetry.space_group_name_H-M   'P 1'
#
loop_
_entity.id
_entity.type
_entity.pdbx_description
1 polymer ?
#
loop_
_entity_poly.entity_id
_entity_poly.type
_entity_poly.pdbx_seq_one_letter_code
_entity_poly.pdbx_strand_id
1 'polypeptide(L)' 'MTRARPISLLLLALLAAVLAACGRPPELVGIDNPEVPAESVAEVREHRLFIMSTRAASDVIG' A
#
# COMPACT_ATOMS: atom_id res chain seq x y z
N MET A 1 15.47 15.65 33.63
CA MET A 1 14.32 15.46 32.73
C MET A 1 14.20 16.68 31.83
N THR A 2 14.75 16.61 30.62
CA THR A 2 14.74 17.72 29.65
C THR A 2 13.33 17.87 29.09
N ARG A 3 12.66 19.00 29.35
CA ARG A 3 11.37 19.33 28.72
C ARG A 3 11.60 19.49 27.22
N ALA A 4 11.19 18.50 26.44
CA ALA A 4 11.19 18.60 24.99
C ALA A 4 10.28 19.77 24.56
N ARG A 5 10.82 20.67 23.73
CA ARG A 5 10.06 21.78 23.17
C ARG A 5 8.99 21.25 22.20
N PRO A 6 7.80 21.88 22.14
CA PRO A 6 6.70 21.39 21.30
C PRO A 6 7.05 21.32 19.81
N ILE A 7 7.91 22.23 19.34
CA ILE A 7 8.44 22.23 17.96
C ILE A 7 9.29 20.98 17.68
N SER A 8 10.09 20.54 18.67
CA SER A 8 10.91 19.34 18.52
C SER A 8 10.05 18.08 18.40
N LEU A 9 8.96 18.01 19.18
CA LEU A 9 7.98 16.91 19.08
C LEU A 9 7.28 16.89 17.72
N LEU A 10 6.89 18.07 17.20
CA LEU A 10 6.26 18.19 15.89
C LEU A 10 7.20 17.70 14.78
N LEU A 11 8.46 18.14 14.79
CA LEU A 11 9.47 17.74 13.81
C LEU A 11 9.73 16.22 13.86
N LEU A 12 9.81 15.66 15.07
CA LEU A 12 10.01 14.22 15.25
C LEU A 12 8.81 13.42 14.71
N ALA A 13 7.58 13.87 14.96
CA ALA A 13 6.37 13.24 14.44
C ALA A 13 6.31 13.29 12.90
N LEU A 14 6.68 14.44 12.32
CA LEU A 14 6.69 14.61 10.86
C LEU A 14 7.73 13.71 10.20
N LEU A 15 8.93 13.63 10.79
CA LEU A 15 9.99 12.73 10.34
C LEU A 15 9.54 11.26 10.40
N ALA A 16 8.92 10.85 11.51
CA ALA A 16 8.41 9.49 11.66
C ALA A 16 7.34 9.14 10.60
N ALA A 17 6.45 10.08 10.25
CA ALA A 17 5.44 9.88 9.22
C ALA A 17 6.05 9.67 7.83
N VAL A 18 7.08 10.45 7.48
CA VAL A 18 7.81 10.29 6.20
C VAL A 18 8.50 8.93 6.14
N LEU A 19 9.14 8.49 7.22
CA LEU A 19 9.79 7.18 7.27
C LEU A 19 8.77 6.03 7.17
N ALA A 20 7.59 6.18 7.77
CA ALA A 20 6.52 5.18 7.67
C ALA A 20 5.94 5.06 6.24
N ALA A 21 5.95 6.14 5.46
CA ALA A 21 5.48 6.15 4.07
C ALA A 21 6.40 5.39 3.10
N CYS A 22 7.66 5.14 3.47
CA CYS A 22 8.59 4.30 2.70
C CYS A 22 8.40 2.79 2.94
N GLY A 23 7.32 2.39 3.63
CA GLY A 23 6.96 0.99 3.84
C GLY A 23 6.50 0.27 2.56
N ARG A 24 6.32 -1.05 2.67
CA ARG A 24 5.81 -1.86 1.55
C ARG A 24 4.39 -1.40 1.18
N PRO A 25 4.10 -1.09 -0.10
CA PRO A 25 2.75 -0.77 -0.51
C PRO A 25 1.81 -1.96 -0.24
N PRO A 26 0.51 -1.71 0.02
CA PRO A 26 -0.45 -2.78 0.18
C PRO A 26 -0.53 -3.65 -1.07
N GLU A 27 -0.76 -4.95 -0.89
CA GLU A 27 -0.99 -5.86 -2.01
C GLU A 27 -2.37 -5.55 -2.61
N LEU A 28 -2.38 -4.78 -3.71
CA LEU A 28 -3.59 -4.51 -4.48
C LEU A 28 -3.95 -5.76 -5.29
N VAL A 29 -4.90 -6.55 -4.77
CA VAL A 29 -5.44 -7.72 -5.47
C VAL A 29 -6.74 -7.30 -6.16
N GLY A 30 -6.69 -7.17 -7.50
CA GLY A 30 -7.83 -7.26 -8.41
C GLY A 30 -9.14 -6.59 -7.99
N ILE A 31 -9.12 -5.30 -7.64
CA ILE A 31 -10.36 -4.51 -7.55
C ILE A 31 -10.49 -3.73 -8.86
N ASP A 32 -11.43 -4.14 -9.71
CA ASP A 32 -11.86 -3.33 -10.84
C ASP A 32 -12.56 -2.08 -10.30
N ASN A 33 -11.90 -0.93 -10.45
CA ASN A 33 -12.47 0.37 -10.11
C ASN A 33 -13.02 1.02 -11.39
N PRO A 34 -14.35 1.06 -11.60
CA PRO A 34 -14.93 1.66 -12.80
C PRO A 34 -14.71 3.17 -12.87
N GLU A 35 -14.47 3.84 -11.75
CA GLU A 35 -14.20 5.28 -11.71
C GLU A 35 -12.74 5.60 -12.13
N VAL A 36 -11.81 4.68 -11.89
CA VAL A 36 -10.39 4.84 -12.21
C VAL A 36 -9.84 3.53 -12.80
N PRO A 37 -9.99 3.32 -14.12
CA PRO A 37 -9.45 2.14 -14.80
C PRO A 37 -7.93 2.08 -14.68
N ALA A 38 -7.35 0.90 -14.52
CA ALA A 38 -5.89 0.72 -14.43
C ALA A 38 -5.15 1.27 -15.65
N GLU A 39 -5.75 1.13 -16.84
CA GLU A 39 -5.28 1.68 -18.11
C GLU A 39 -5.22 3.21 -18.18
N SER A 40 -5.95 3.90 -17.29
CA SER A 40 -5.92 5.37 -17.18
C SER A 40 -4.74 5.90 -16.37
N VAL A 41 -4.00 5.03 -15.67
CA VAL A 41 -2.91 5.41 -14.77
C VAL A 41 -1.56 5.30 -15.48
N ALA A 42 -0.92 6.44 -15.73
CA ALA A 42 0.30 6.54 -16.55
C ALA A 42 1.50 5.73 -16.01
N GLU A 43 1.59 5.50 -14.70
CA GLU A 43 2.71 4.80 -14.05
C GLU A 43 2.33 3.41 -13.51
N VAL A 44 1.34 2.74 -14.11
CA VAL A 44 1.02 1.36 -13.73
C VAL A 44 2.20 0.42 -14.03
N ARG A 45 2.53 -0.40 -13.03
CA ARG A 45 3.52 -1.47 -13.15
C ARG A 45 2.87 -2.82 -12.94
N GLU A 46 2.95 -3.67 -13.96
CA GLU A 46 2.52 -5.05 -13.88
C GLU A 46 3.47 -5.86 -12.99
N HIS A 47 2.91 -6.56 -12.01
CA HIS A 47 3.66 -7.44 -11.12
C HIS A 47 3.08 -8.84 -11.20
N ARG A 48 3.89 -9.82 -11.63
CA ARG A 48 3.49 -11.23 -11.62
C ARG A 48 3.67 -11.81 -10.22
N LEU A 49 2.57 -12.19 -9.60
CA LEU A 49 2.54 -12.83 -8.29
C LEU A 49 2.22 -14.32 -8.44
N PHE A 50 2.98 -15.18 -7.76
CA PHE A 50 2.69 -16.61 -7.66
C PHE A 50 1.99 -16.86 -6.33
N ILE A 51 0.68 -17.06 -6.39
CA ILE A 51 -0.13 -17.33 -5.20
C ILE A 51 -0.19 -18.85 -5.01
N MET A 52 0.49 -19.37 -3.98
CA MET A 52 0.32 -20.76 -3.56
C MET A 52 -0.78 -20.82 -2.50
N SER A 53 -1.98 -21.20 -2.93
CA SER A 53 -3.18 -21.29 -2.09
C SER A 53 -3.58 -22.75 -1.89
N THR A 54 -4.02 -23.10 -0.68
CA THR A 54 -4.68 -24.40 -0.40
C THR A 54 -6.17 -24.37 -0.70
N ARG A 55 -6.75 -23.19 -0.96
CA ARG A 55 -8.14 -23.01 -1.38
C ARG A 55 -8.25 -23.28 -2.88
N ALA A 56 -9.25 -24.08 -3.28
CA ALA A 56 -9.58 -24.34 -4.68
C ALA A 56 -9.96 -23.04 -5.42
N ALA A 57 -9.59 -22.96 -6.71
CA ALA A 57 -9.93 -21.82 -7.56
C ALA A 57 -11.45 -21.69 -7.70
N SER A 58 -11.98 -20.48 -7.46
CA SER A 58 -13.42 -20.20 -7.50
C SER A 58 -14.04 -20.33 -8.89
N ASP A 59 -13.25 -20.15 -9.96
CA ASP A 59 -13.72 -20.26 -11.36
C ASP A 59 -14.05 -21.71 -11.78
N VAL A 60 -13.60 -22.72 -11.03
CA VAL A 60 -13.83 -24.14 -11.39
C VAL A 60 -15.14 -24.68 -10.79
N ILE A 61 -15.79 -23.93 -9.89
CA ILE A 61 -17.01 -24.35 -9.19
C ILE A 61 -18.22 -23.47 -9.58
N GLY A 62 -18.13 -22.74 -10.71
CA GLY A 62 -19.22 -21.99 -11.32
C GLY A 62 -19.94 -22.79 -12.39
#